data_AF-A0A7Y1XP64-F1
#
_entry.id   AF-A0A7Y1XP64-F1
#
_cell.length_a   1.000
_cell.length_b   1.000
_cell.length_c   1.000
_cell.angle_alpha   90.00
_cell.angle_beta   90.00
_cell.angle_gamma   90.00
#
_symmetry.space_group_name_H-M   'P 1'
#
loop_
_entity.id
_entity.type
_entity.pdbx_description
1 polymer ?
#
loop_
_entity_poly.entity_id
_entity_poly.type
_entity_poly.pdbx_seq_one_letter_code
_entity_poly.pdbx_strand_id
1 'polypeptide(L)' 'MKKFLLLFTCMTVISITAQNTTIEGLVADFERSKAMSLEYIDAMPEDKFDFKPTESVRSFAAQMLHG' A
#
# COMPACT_ATOMS: atom_id res chain seq x y z
N MET A 1 -35.67 -0.11 -19.05
CA MET A 1 -35.03 -1.40 -18.69
C MET A 1 -33.70 -1.62 -19.43
N LYS A 2 -33.62 -1.47 -20.77
CA LYS A 2 -32.37 -1.67 -21.54
C LYS A 2 -31.17 -0.79 -21.08
N LYS A 3 -31.42 0.46 -20.69
CA LYS A 3 -30.38 1.38 -20.17
C LYS A 3 -29.84 0.97 -18.79
N PHE A 4 -30.70 0.45 -17.92
CA PHE A 4 -30.27 -0.11 -16.63
C PHE A 4 -29.52 -1.43 -16.79
N LEU A 5 -29.93 -2.27 -17.75
CA LEU A 5 -29.21 -3.47 -18.12
C LEU A 5 -27.81 -3.15 -18.66
N LEU A 6 -27.70 -2.13 -19.52
CA LEU A 6 -26.41 -1.65 -20.04
C LEU A 6 -25.48 -1.14 -18.92
N LEU A 7 -26.02 -0.38 -17.97
CA LEU A 7 -25.24 0.14 -16.83
C LEU A 7 -24.76 -0.99 -15.92
N PHE A 8 -25.62 -1.98 -15.67
CA PHE A 8 -25.26 -3.17 -14.90
C PHE A 8 -24.16 -3.99 -15.59
N THR A 9 -24.26 -4.22 -16.90
CA THR A 9 -23.22 -4.88 -17.69
C THR A 9 -21.90 -4.10 -17.70
N CYS A 10 -21.95 -2.77 -17.67
CA CYS A 10 -20.74 -1.92 -17.62
C CYS A 10 -20.02 -2.04 -16.27
N MET A 11 -20.75 -2.19 -15.16
CA MET A 11 -20.14 -2.36 -13.83
C MET A 11 -19.49 -3.74 -13.65
N THR A 12 -20.06 -4.80 -14.24
CA THR A 12 -19.52 -6.15 -14.09
C THR A 12 -18.20 -6.34 -14.85
N VAL A 13 -18.01 -5.73 -16.02
CA VAL A 13 -16.75 -5.85 -16.80
C VAL A 13 -15.55 -5.21 -16.11
N ILE A 14 -15.74 -4.13 -15.33
CA ILE A 14 -14.66 -3.44 -14.61
C ILE A 14 -14.15 -4.27 -13.42
N SER A 15 -14.97 -5.16 -12.88
CA SER A 15 -14.65 -5.91 -11.66
C SER A 15 -13.80 -7.16 -11.91
N ILE A 16 -13.79 -7.70 -13.12
CA ILE A 16 -13.18 -9.01 -13.44
C ILE A 16 -11.64 -8.95 -13.47
N THR A 17 -11.04 -7.78 -13.70
CA THR A 17 -9.59 -7.62 -13.79
C THR A 17 -8.91 -7.15 -12.51
N ALA A 18 -9.68 -6.74 -11.50
CA ALA A 18 -9.15 -6.16 -10.27
C ALA A 18 -8.41 -7.15 -9.35
N GLN A 19 -8.53 -8.46 -9.58
CA GLN A 19 -8.01 -9.52 -8.70
C GLN A 19 -7.13 -10.56 -9.41
N ASN A 20 -6.65 -10.30 -10.63
CA ASN A 20 -5.77 -11.23 -11.36
C ASN A 20 -4.29 -11.10 -10.94
N THR A 21 -4.02 -11.11 -9.63
CA THR A 21 -2.63 -11.09 -9.14
C THR A 21 -2.14 -12.52 -8.99
N THR A 22 -1.10 -12.89 -9.74
CA THR A 22 -0.42 -14.17 -9.56
C THR A 22 0.43 -14.16 -8.29
N ILE A 23 0.83 -15.33 -7.79
CA ILE A 23 1.79 -15.42 -6.69
C ILE A 23 3.09 -14.68 -7.05
N GLU A 24 3.56 -14.80 -8.29
CA GLU A 24 4.74 -14.07 -8.79
C GLU A 24 4.53 -12.54 -8.71
N GLY A 25 3.34 -12.05 -9.09
CA GLY A 25 2.99 -10.64 -8.96
C GLY A 25 2.97 -10.16 -7.52
N LEU A 26 2.42 -10.96 -6.60
CA LEU A 26 2.43 -10.66 -5.17
C LEU A 26 3.85 -10.60 -4.59
N VAL A 27 4.71 -11.54 -4.97
CA VAL A 27 6.12 -11.55 -4.55
C VAL A 27 6.85 -10.32 -5.08
N ALA A 28 6.65 -9.98 -6.36
CA ALA A 28 7.27 -8.80 -6.96
C ALA A 28 6.81 -7.49 -6.28
N ASP A 29 5.51 -7.37 -5.98
CA ASP A 29 4.96 -6.22 -5.27
C ASP A 29 5.49 -6.12 -3.84
N PHE A 30 5.63 -7.27 -3.15
CA PHE A 30 6.22 -7.33 -1.81
C PHE A 30 7.68 -6.88 -1.79
N GLU A 31 8.52 -7.41 -2.69
CA GLU A 31 9.93 -7.02 -2.77
C GLU A 31 10.09 -5.53 -3.12
N ARG A 32 9.25 -5.01 -4.03
CA ARG A 32 9.21 -3.58 -4.32
C ARG A 32 8.84 -2.76 -3.09
N SER A 33 7.78 -3.15 -2.37
CA SER A 33 7.34 -2.45 -1.16
C SER A 33 8.43 -2.44 -0.09
N LYS A 34 9.08 -3.57 0.13
CA LYS A 34 10.19 -3.71 1.06
C LYS A 34 11.37 -2.81 0.68
N ALA A 35 11.74 -2.79 -0.60
CA ALA A 35 12.83 -1.94 -1.08
C ALA A 35 12.53 -0.45 -0.85
N MET A 36 11.32 0.01 -1.16
CA MET A 36 10.90 1.40 -0.90
C MET A 36 10.91 1.74 0.59
N SER A 37 10.44 0.84 1.46
CA SER A 37 10.47 1.05 2.90
C SER A 37 11.89 1.18 3.44
N LEU A 38 12.82 0.34 2.95
CA LEU A 38 14.23 0.41 3.33
C LEU A 38 14.89 1.72 2.91
N GLU A 39 14.59 2.20 1.70
CA GLU A 39 15.10 3.50 1.23
C GLU A 39 14.71 4.65 2.18
N TYR A 40 13.47 4.65 2.69
CA TYR A 40 13.04 5.65 3.67
C TYR A 40 13.71 5.49 5.03
N ILE A 41 13.97 4.25 5.47
CA ILE A 41 14.70 3.97 6.72
C ILE A 41 16.13 4.46 6.62
N ASP A 42 16.82 4.16 5.51
CA ASP A 42 18.21 4.53 5.27
C ASP A 42 18.39 6.04 5.10
N ALA A 43 17.38 6.74 4.58
CA ALA A 43 17.40 8.19 4.44
C ALA A 43 17.12 8.95 5.76
N MET A 44 16.59 8.28 6.79
CA MET A 44 16.20 8.92 8.05
C MET A 44 17.43 9.16 8.95
N PRO A 45 17.65 10.39 9.47
CA PRO A 45 18.71 10.64 10.43
C PRO A 45 18.53 9.79 11.70
N GLU A 46 19.62 9.15 12.14
CA GLU A 46 19.60 8.25 13.32
C GLU A 46 19.05 8.94 14.57
N ASP A 47 19.39 10.21 14.78
CA ASP A 47 18.94 11.03 15.92
C ASP A 47 17.45 11.43 15.86
N LYS A 48 16.74 11.06 14.78
CA LYS A 48 15.33 11.40 14.56
C LYS A 48 14.39 10.19 14.57
N PHE A 49 14.89 8.96 14.71
CA PHE A 49 14.04 7.76 14.73
C PHE A 49 12.97 7.79 15.81
N ASP A 50 13.30 8.34 16.98
CA ASP A 50 12.40 8.47 18.13
C ASP A 50 11.68 9.82 18.20
N PHE A 51 11.88 10.70 17.22
CA PHE A 51 11.22 12.00 17.20
C PHE A 51 9.70 11.83 17.17
N LYS A 52 9.03 12.52 18.10
CA LYS A 52 7.57 12.57 18.19
C LYS A 52 7.11 14.02 18.04
N PRO A 53 6.42 14.39 16.93
CA PRO A 53 5.96 15.75 16.73
C PRO A 53 4.84 16.14 17.71
N THR A 54 3.98 15.18 18.09
CA THR A 54 2.97 15.31 19.15
C THR A 54 2.85 13.99 19.90
N GLU A 55 2.21 13.99 21.07
CA GLU A 55 2.05 12.76 21.87
C GLU A 55 1.25 11.66 21.16
N SER A 56 0.26 12.05 20.35
CA SER A 56 -0.65 11.15 19.64
C SER A 56 -0.06 10.52 18.37
N VAL A 57 0.98 11.12 17.79
CA VAL A 57 1.64 10.61 16.58
C VAL A 57 2.75 9.63 16.98
N ARG A 58 2.83 8.48 16.30
CA ARG A 58 3.91 7.50 16.50
C ARG A 58 5.24 8.10 16.02
N SER A 59 6.33 7.70 16.67
CA SER A 59 7.67 8.00 16.13
C SER A 59 7.87 7.28 14.79
N PHE A 60 8.87 7.73 14.02
CA PHE A 60 9.23 7.09 12.76
C PHE A 60 9.54 5.60 12.96
N ALA A 61 10.35 5.25 13.98
CA ALA A 61 10.66 3.87 14.32
C ALA A 61 9.41 3.04 14.62
N ALA A 62 8.51 3.57 15.45
CA ALA A 62 7.27 2.89 15.79
C ALA A 62 6.33 2.73 14.59
N GLN A 63 6.37 3.65 13.62
CA GLN A 63 5.60 3.55 12.39
C GLN A 63 6.17 2.50 11.42
N MET A 64 7.49 2.36 11.32
CA MET A 64 8.12 1.34 10.46
C MET A 64 7.98 -0.08 11.03
N LEU A 65 7.89 -0.21 12.35
CA LEU A 65 7.63 -1.49 13.03
C LEU A 65 6.13 -1.81 13.14
N HIS A 66 5.24 -0.93 12.64
CA HIS A 66 3.81 -1.16 12.65
C HIS A 66 3.41 -2.02 11.45
N GLY A 67 3.22 -3.32 11.70
CA GLY A 67 2.65 -4.28 10.75
C GLY A 67 1.14 -4.22 10.66
#